data_AF-A0A7C7TKV2-F1
#
_entry.id   AF-A0A7C7TKV2-F1
#
_cell.length_a   1.000
_cell.length_b   1.000
_cell.length_c   1.000
_cell.angle_alpha   90.00
_cell.angle_beta   90.00
_cell.angle_gamma   90.00
#
_symmetry.space_group_name_H-M   'P 1'
#
loop_
_entity.id
_entity.type
_entity.pdbx_description
1 polymer ?
#
loop_
_entity_poly.entity_id
_entity_poly.type
_entity_poly.pdbx_seq_one_letter_code
_entity_poly.pdbx_strand_id
1 'polypeptide(L)'
;IGQKYNLTVANVFHAGDGNLHPLILFDYEDAEQVENTHKVGEEILKVCIGYGGTLSGEHGIGLEKRKLMGELYSEADLENMQNLRAFFNPDGRLNPAKIFPTPSRCAETKGVSSQIPPGSPLVGKDESDGLDHAKLVAHKSGIAV
;
A
#
# COMPACT_ATOMS: atom_id res chain seq x y z
N ILE A 1 11.60 12.21 -5.47
CA ILE A 1 10.30 11.53 -5.68
C ILE A 1 9.14 12.51 -5.62
N GLY A 2 8.80 13.15 -4.49
CA GLY A 2 7.64 14.08 -4.42
C GLY A 2 7.60 15.17 -5.51
N GLN A 3 8.72 15.85 -5.77
CA GLN A 3 8.83 16.86 -6.84
C GLN A 3 8.50 16.34 -8.25
N LYS A 4 8.77 15.06 -8.54
CA LYS A 4 8.45 14.41 -9.83
C LYS A 4 6.94 14.33 -10.08
N TYR A 5 6.15 14.32 -9.01
CA TYR A 5 4.69 14.18 -9.04
C TYR A 5 3.97 15.43 -8.53
N ASN A 6 4.69 16.54 -8.32
CA ASN A 6 4.15 17.78 -7.75
C ASN A 6 3.45 17.59 -6.38
N LEU A 7 3.93 16.65 -5.56
CA LEU A 7 3.40 16.39 -4.22
C LEU A 7 4.44 16.72 -3.15
N THR A 8 3.96 17.33 -2.06
CA THR A 8 4.80 17.59 -0.89
C THR A 8 4.91 16.33 -0.05
N VAL A 9 6.13 15.95 0.32
CA VAL A 9 6.39 14.81 1.22
C VAL A 9 7.08 15.34 2.46
N ALA A 10 6.39 15.26 3.60
CA ALA A 10 6.96 15.56 4.91
C ALA A 10 7.51 14.27 5.53
N ASN A 11 8.66 14.34 6.19
CA ASN A 11 9.19 13.19 6.94
C ASN A 11 9.09 13.46 8.44
N VAL A 12 8.45 12.55 9.14
CA VAL A 12 8.57 12.40 10.59
C VAL A 12 9.44 11.17 10.85
N PHE A 13 10.19 11.16 11.95
CA PHE A 13 11.05 10.02 12.25
C PHE A 13 11.09 9.74 13.75
N HIS A 14 11.21 8.47 14.08
CA HIS A 14 11.50 8.02 15.44
C HIS A 14 13.02 7.97 15.62
N ALA A 15 13.56 8.93 16.37
CA ALA A 15 15.00 9.01 16.60
C ALA A 15 15.58 7.81 17.39
N GLY A 16 14.73 7.07 18.13
CA GLY A 16 15.16 5.96 18.99
C GLY A 16 15.40 4.63 18.27
N ASP A 17 14.61 4.33 17.24
CA ASP A 17 14.67 3.05 16.51
C ASP A 17 14.93 3.23 14.99
N GLY A 18 15.11 4.48 14.54
CA GLY A 18 15.50 4.80 13.16
C GLY A 18 14.35 4.81 12.16
N ASN A 19 13.09 4.64 12.61
CA ASN A 19 11.95 4.54 11.71
C ASN A 19 11.60 5.88 11.05
N LEU A 20 11.53 5.89 9.71
CA LEU A 20 11.07 7.02 8.91
C LEU A 20 9.58 6.89 8.57
N HIS A 21 8.87 8.00 8.63
CA HIS A 21 7.45 8.14 8.29
C HIS A 21 7.28 9.22 7.22
N PRO A 22 7.33 8.84 5.93
CA PRO A 22 6.95 9.73 4.86
C PRO A 22 5.44 9.95 4.90
N LEU A 23 5.06 11.22 4.93
CA LEU A 23 3.69 11.72 4.85
C LEU A 23 3.54 12.46 3.52
N ILE A 24 2.80 11.86 2.60
CA ILE A 24 2.52 12.45 1.29
C ILE A 24 1.28 13.33 1.45
N LEU A 25 1.43 14.61 1.21
CA LEU A 25 0.37 15.60 1.34
C LEU A 25 -0.32 15.78 -0.01
N PHE A 26 -1.64 15.61 -0.03
CA PHE A 26 -2.44 15.69 -1.25
C PHE A 26 -3.86 16.18 -0.96
N ASP A 27 -4.54 16.69 -2.00
CA ASP A 27 -5.98 16.93 -1.98
C ASP A 27 -6.71 15.64 -2.39
N TYR A 28 -7.62 15.17 -1.54
CA TYR A 28 -8.37 13.93 -1.80
C TYR A 28 -9.49 14.09 -2.83
N GLU A 29 -9.92 15.33 -3.10
CA GLU A 29 -10.91 15.65 -4.13
C GLU A 29 -10.28 15.63 -5.53
N ASP A 30 -8.95 15.76 -5.61
CA ASP A 30 -8.18 15.69 -6.85
C ASP A 30 -7.77 14.23 -7.15
N ALA A 31 -8.46 13.62 -8.10
CA ALA A 31 -8.22 12.24 -8.52
C ALA A 31 -6.79 12.00 -9.07
N GLU A 32 -6.17 13.01 -9.70
CA GLU A 32 -4.79 12.89 -10.18
C GLU A 32 -3.82 12.88 -9.00
N GLN A 33 -4.02 13.75 -8.02
CA GLN A 33 -3.21 13.75 -6.81
C GLN A 33 -3.37 12.45 -6.00
N VAL A 34 -4.59 11.90 -5.93
CA VAL A 34 -4.83 10.57 -5.32
C VAL A 34 -4.02 9.49 -6.03
N GLU A 35 -4.08 9.42 -7.37
CA GLU A 35 -3.32 8.43 -8.13
C GLU A 35 -1.81 8.62 -7.96
N ASN A 36 -1.35 9.88 -8.01
CA ASN A 36 0.06 10.23 -7.83
C ASN A 36 0.55 9.92 -6.42
N THR A 37 -0.29 10.02 -5.41
CA THR A 37 0.04 9.64 -4.03
C THR A 37 0.38 8.15 -3.94
N HIS A 38 -0.39 7.28 -4.60
CA HIS A 38 -0.09 5.85 -4.67
C HIS A 38 1.23 5.57 -5.40
N LYS A 39 1.50 6.26 -6.53
CA LYS A 39 2.76 6.13 -7.28
C LYS A 39 3.97 6.58 -6.45
N VAL A 40 3.86 7.71 -5.76
CA VAL A 40 4.89 8.23 -4.85
C VAL A 40 5.14 7.24 -3.71
N GLY A 41 4.07 6.70 -3.10
CA GLY A 41 4.17 5.68 -2.06
C GLY A 41 4.91 4.43 -2.55
N GLU A 42 4.56 3.91 -3.73
CA GLU A 42 5.21 2.75 -4.33
C GLU A 42 6.71 3.01 -4.62
N GLU A 43 7.05 4.17 -5.19
CA GLU A 43 8.43 4.53 -5.52
C GLU A 43 9.28 4.70 -4.25
N ILE A 44 8.74 5.32 -3.19
CA ILE A 44 9.42 5.42 -1.89
C ILE A 44 9.69 4.02 -1.33
N LEU A 45 8.71 3.12 -1.33
CA LEU A 45 8.88 1.78 -0.79
C LEU A 45 9.90 0.95 -1.56
N LYS A 46 9.92 1.04 -2.90
CA LYS A 46 10.94 0.38 -3.74
C LYS A 46 12.34 0.87 -3.44
N VAL A 47 12.51 2.19 -3.26
CA VAL A 47 13.79 2.76 -2.83
C VAL A 47 14.18 2.19 -1.47
N CYS A 48 13.28 2.22 -0.49
CA CYS A 48 13.54 1.68 0.84
C CYS A 48 14.01 0.22 0.79
N ILE A 49 13.29 -0.66 0.08
CA ILE A 49 13.68 -2.07 -0.12
C ILE A 49 15.09 -2.16 -0.73
N GLY A 50 15.37 -1.36 -1.76
CA GLY A 50 16.68 -1.33 -2.42
C GLY A 50 17.85 -0.94 -1.50
N TYR A 51 17.57 -0.25 -0.38
CA TYR A 51 18.56 0.11 0.64
C TYR A 51 18.56 -0.85 1.85
N GLY A 52 17.93 -2.02 1.74
CA GLY A 52 17.84 -3.02 2.82
C GLY A 52 16.63 -2.83 3.73
N GLY A 53 15.72 -1.93 3.36
CA GLY A 53 14.49 -1.63 4.07
C GLY A 53 13.49 -2.78 4.08
N THR A 54 12.63 -2.86 5.11
CA THR A 54 11.53 -3.85 5.16
C THR A 54 10.13 -3.25 4.97
N LEU A 55 9.18 -4.07 4.51
CA LEU A 55 7.77 -3.73 4.42
C LEU A 55 7.08 -4.03 5.76
N SER A 56 6.67 -2.98 6.47
CA SER A 56 5.85 -3.11 7.69
C SER A 56 4.38 -3.42 7.39
N GLY A 57 3.76 -4.26 8.23
CA GLY A 57 2.34 -4.59 8.24
C GLY A 57 1.48 -3.76 9.20
N GLU A 58 1.99 -2.62 9.71
CA GLU A 58 1.23 -1.79 10.65
C GLU A 58 -0.08 -1.23 10.03
N HIS A 59 -1.06 -0.88 10.87
CA HIS A 59 -2.19 0.00 10.53
C HIS A 59 -2.93 -0.29 9.20
N GLY A 60 -3.18 -1.56 8.85
CA GLY A 60 -4.02 -1.92 7.70
C GLY A 60 -3.34 -1.81 6.33
N ILE A 61 -2.05 -1.48 6.30
CA ILE A 61 -1.22 -1.23 5.11
C ILE A 61 -1.03 -2.48 4.22
N GLY A 62 -1.29 -3.68 4.74
CA GLY A 62 -1.11 -4.94 4.01
C GLY A 62 -1.79 -5.01 2.63
N LEU A 63 -2.95 -4.35 2.44
CA LEU A 63 -3.63 -4.35 1.13
C LEU A 63 -2.89 -3.54 0.07
N GLU A 64 -2.41 -2.35 0.45
CA GLU A 64 -1.68 -1.45 -0.46
C GLU A 64 -0.30 -2.02 -0.80
N LYS A 65 0.41 -2.50 0.22
CA LYS A 65 1.77 -3.05 0.09
C LYS A 65 1.83 -4.46 -0.46
N ARG A 66 0.70 -5.18 -0.53
CA ARG A 66 0.61 -6.56 -1.05
C ARG A 66 1.35 -6.74 -2.36
N LYS A 67 1.20 -5.79 -3.29
CA LYS A 67 1.82 -5.86 -4.62
C LYS A 67 3.35 -5.80 -4.60
N LEU A 68 3.93 -5.27 -3.52
CA LEU A 68 5.37 -5.12 -3.33
C LEU A 68 5.98 -6.26 -2.52
N MET A 69 5.19 -7.24 -2.06
CA MET A 69 5.72 -8.38 -1.29
C MET A 69 6.80 -9.14 -2.07
N GLY A 70 6.67 -9.27 -3.39
CA GLY A 70 7.67 -9.90 -4.25
C GLY A 70 8.93 -9.07 -4.50
N GLU A 71 8.94 -7.78 -4.14
CA GLU A 71 10.16 -6.96 -4.15
C GLU A 71 11.05 -7.26 -2.93
N LEU A 72 10.45 -7.71 -1.82
CA LEU A 72 11.14 -7.98 -0.56
C LEU A 72 11.41 -9.48 -0.32
N TYR A 73 10.48 -10.35 -0.72
CA TYR A 73 10.52 -11.77 -0.44
C TYR A 73 10.65 -12.58 -1.73
N SER A 74 11.42 -13.65 -1.69
CA SER A 74 11.47 -14.60 -2.79
C SER A 74 10.15 -15.39 -2.89
N GLU A 75 9.89 -16.00 -4.05
CA GLU A 75 8.74 -16.89 -4.22
C GLU A 75 8.73 -18.03 -3.19
N ALA A 76 9.90 -18.58 -2.85
CA ALA A 76 10.02 -19.63 -1.84
C ALA A 76 9.64 -19.12 -0.43
N ASP A 77 10.01 -17.89 -0.09
CA ASP A 77 9.61 -17.27 1.18
C ASP A 77 8.10 -17.10 1.23
N LEU A 78 7.50 -16.57 0.17
CA LEU A 78 6.06 -16.35 0.07
C LEU A 78 5.27 -17.66 0.11
N GLU A 79 5.78 -18.72 -0.52
CA GLU A 79 5.19 -20.06 -0.46
C GLU A 79 5.23 -20.62 0.97
N ASN A 80 6.36 -20.50 1.66
CA ASN A 80 6.50 -20.94 3.05
C ASN A 80 5.55 -20.20 4.00
N MET A 81 5.42 -18.88 3.84
CA MET A 81 4.48 -18.09 4.63
C MET A 81 3.02 -18.50 4.37
N GLN A 82 2.66 -18.80 3.12
CA GLN A 82 1.33 -19.29 2.76
C GLN A 82 1.05 -20.69 3.33
N ASN A 83 2.02 -21.60 3.28
CA ASN A 83 1.92 -22.95 3.85
C ASN A 83 1.69 -22.90 5.37
N LEU A 84 2.43 -22.04 6.07
CA LEU A 84 2.23 -21.82 7.50
C LEU A 84 0.83 -21.27 7.80
N ARG A 85 0.36 -20.29 7.01
CA ARG A 85 -1.00 -19.75 7.14
C ARG A 85 -2.05 -20.84 6.91
N ALA A 86 -1.91 -21.65 5.87
CA ALA A 86 -2.87 -22.71 5.54
C ALA A 86 -2.97 -23.76 6.67
N PHE A 87 -1.84 -24.08 7.32
CA PHE A 87 -1.82 -25.00 8.45
C PHE A 87 -2.65 -24.50 9.64
N PHE A 88 -2.53 -23.21 10.00
CA PHE A 88 -3.26 -22.62 11.14
C PHE A 88 -4.62 -22.00 10.78
N ASN A 89 -4.94 -21.88 9.50
CA ASN A 89 -6.18 -21.27 8.99
C ASN A 89 -6.77 -22.10 7.84
N PRO A 90 -7.12 -23.37 8.08
CA PRO A 90 -7.59 -24.30 7.04
C PRO A 90 -8.86 -23.79 6.34
N ASP A 91 -9.73 -23.08 7.06
CA ASP A 91 -10.98 -22.54 6.51
C ASP A 91 -10.82 -21.15 5.88
N GLY A 92 -9.61 -20.57 5.89
CA GLY A 92 -9.35 -19.27 5.27
C GLY A 92 -9.99 -18.06 5.97
N ARG A 93 -10.53 -18.21 7.19
CA ARG A 93 -11.34 -17.18 7.89
C ARG A 93 -10.53 -16.05 8.51
N LEU A 94 -9.23 -16.24 8.73
CA LEU A 94 -8.37 -15.19 9.27
C LEU A 94 -8.00 -14.16 8.19
N ASN A 95 -8.76 -13.07 8.17
CA ASN A 95 -8.54 -11.83 7.41
C ASN A 95 -8.12 -12.07 5.94
N PRO A 96 -9.04 -12.59 5.10
CA PRO A 96 -8.73 -12.98 3.74
C PRO A 96 -8.22 -11.79 2.89
N ALA A 97 -7.37 -12.11 1.90
CA ALA A 97 -6.76 -11.16 0.96
C ALA A 97 -5.84 -10.07 1.54
N LYS A 98 -5.58 -10.06 2.86
CA LYS A 98 -4.87 -8.96 3.50
C LYS A 98 -3.36 -8.89 3.23
N ILE A 99 -2.69 -10.02 3.06
CA ILE A 99 -1.21 -10.09 3.08
C ILE A 99 -0.63 -10.51 1.72
N PHE A 100 -1.08 -11.64 1.17
CA PHE A 100 -0.43 -12.26 0.02
C PHE A 100 -1.01 -11.81 -1.31
N PRO A 101 -0.19 -11.62 -2.34
CA PRO A 101 -0.65 -11.39 -3.69
C PRO A 101 -1.72 -12.41 -4.13
N THR A 102 -2.89 -11.94 -4.54
CA THR A 102 -3.89 -12.79 -5.20
C THR A 102 -3.47 -13.02 -6.65
N PRO A 103 -3.47 -14.26 -7.15
CA PRO A 103 -3.15 -14.54 -8.55
C PRO A 103 -4.08 -13.79 -9.50
N SER A 104 -3.51 -13.17 -10.53
CA SER A 104 -4.20 -12.27 -11.46
C SER A 104 -4.94 -13.00 -12.59
N ARG A 105 -4.83 -14.33 -12.67
CA ARG A 105 -5.36 -15.13 -13.79
C ARG A 105 -6.30 -16.24 -13.28
N CYS A 106 -7.47 -16.34 -13.93
CA CYS A 106 -8.50 -17.35 -13.67
C CYS A 106 -8.00 -18.81 -13.75
N ALA A 107 -6.86 -19.07 -14.39
CA ALA A 107 -6.29 -20.41 -14.47
C ALA A 107 -5.63 -20.88 -13.16
N GLU A 108 -5.26 -19.97 -12.26
CA GLU A 108 -4.58 -20.25 -10.99
C GLU A 108 -5.57 -20.36 -9.81
N THR A 109 -6.86 -20.10 -10.04
CA THR A 109 -7.91 -20.01 -9.00
C THR A 109 -8.72 -21.30 -8.82
N LYS A 110 -8.13 -22.48 -9.06
CA LYS A 110 -8.79 -23.74 -8.66
C LYS A 110 -8.64 -23.94 -7.14
N GLY A 111 -9.38 -23.19 -6.34
CA GLY A 111 -9.45 -23.46 -4.90
C GLY A 111 -10.12 -22.44 -3.98
N VAL A 112 -10.41 -21.20 -4.40
CA VAL A 112 -10.95 -20.20 -3.46
C VAL A 112 -12.24 -19.58 -4.00
N SER A 113 -13.39 -20.00 -3.45
CA SER A 113 -14.70 -19.41 -3.75
C SER A 113 -14.93 -18.13 -2.92
N SER A 114 -15.12 -17.01 -3.63
CA SER A 114 -16.10 -15.91 -3.42
C SER A 114 -16.34 -15.37 -1.99
N GLN A 115 -16.34 -14.06 -1.69
CA GLN A 115 -17.17 -12.99 -2.27
C GLN A 115 -16.66 -11.60 -1.84
N ILE A 116 -16.73 -10.58 -2.70
CA ILE A 116 -16.66 -9.15 -2.33
C ILE A 116 -17.95 -8.50 -2.85
N PRO A 117 -18.72 -7.75 -2.04
CA PRO A 117 -19.93 -7.07 -2.52
C PRO A 117 -19.59 -5.73 -3.21
N PRO A 118 -20.31 -5.33 -4.27
CA PRO A 118 -20.07 -4.09 -5.00
C PRO A 118 -20.85 -2.89 -4.42
N GLY A 119 -20.20 -1.73 -4.39
CA GLY A 119 -20.87 -0.42 -4.34
C GLY A 119 -20.18 0.63 -3.48
N SER A 120 -19.62 1.67 -4.12
CA SER A 120 -19.80 3.05 -3.66
C SER A 120 -19.53 4.02 -4.83
N PRO A 121 -20.37 5.03 -5.08
CA PRO A 121 -20.15 6.05 -6.10
C PRO A 121 -19.10 7.07 -5.59
N LEU A 122 -18.53 7.97 -6.40
CA LEU A 122 -19.13 9.28 -6.67
C LEU A 122 -18.40 10.02 -7.82
N VAL A 123 -19.21 10.76 -8.59
CA VAL A 123 -18.92 11.75 -9.64
C VAL A 123 -18.51 13.08 -8.95
N GLY A 124 -17.52 13.86 -9.39
CA GLY A 124 -17.56 14.82 -10.51
C GLY A 124 -16.72 16.07 -10.18
N LYS A 125 -16.21 16.74 -11.23
CA LYS A 125 -15.21 17.84 -11.25
C LYS A 125 -15.71 19.20 -10.74
N ASP A 126 -14.79 20.01 -10.19
CA ASP A 126 -14.66 21.45 -10.49
C ASP A 126 -13.23 21.94 -10.23
N GLU A 127 -12.72 22.77 -11.14
CA GLU A 127 -11.36 23.34 -11.15
C GLU A 127 -11.27 24.62 -10.31
N SER A 128 -10.27 24.73 -9.43
CA SER A 128 -9.74 26.02 -8.97
C SER A 128 -8.28 25.89 -8.56
N ASP A 129 -7.42 26.62 -9.27
CA ASP A 129 -5.99 26.77 -8.96
C ASP A 129 -5.79 27.43 -7.58
N GLY A 130 -5.16 26.68 -6.67
CA GLY A 130 -4.70 27.16 -5.37
C GLY A 130 -4.83 26.08 -4.29
N LEU A 131 -3.70 25.62 -3.75
CA LEU A 131 -3.70 24.60 -2.69
C LEU A 131 -4.40 25.14 -1.43
N ASP A 132 -5.64 24.71 -1.19
CA ASP A 132 -6.36 24.98 0.05
C ASP A 132 -5.82 24.07 1.17
N HIS A 133 -5.06 24.65 2.10
CA HIS A 133 -4.47 23.92 3.23
C HIS A 133 -5.52 23.29 4.16
N ALA A 134 -6.80 23.69 4.11
CA ALA A 134 -7.87 23.08 4.90
C ALA A 134 -8.32 21.71 4.36
N LYS A 135 -7.94 21.36 3.12
CA LYS A 135 -8.33 20.11 2.44
C LYS A 135 -7.23 19.06 2.38
N LEU A 136 -6.04 19.41 2.87
CA LEU A 136 -4.86 18.57 2.79
C LEU A 136 -4.99 17.35 3.70
N VAL A 137 -4.88 16.17 3.11
CA VAL A 137 -4.77 14.90 3.86
C VAL A 137 -3.35 14.35 3.72
N ALA A 138 -2.91 13.61 4.73
CA ALA A 138 -1.59 12.98 4.75
C ALA A 138 -1.73 11.47 4.55
N HIS A 139 -1.21 10.96 3.44
CA HIS A 139 -1.04 9.52 3.24
C HIS A 139 0.25 9.05 3.90
N LYS A 140 0.13 8.03 4.75
CA LYS A 140 1.28 7.39 5.40
C LYS A 140 1.74 6.22 4.52
N SER A 141 2.83 6.38 3.78
CA SER A 141 3.37 5.28 2.95
C SER A 141 3.97 4.14 3.79
N GLY A 142 4.11 4.34 5.10
CA GLY A 142 4.49 3.32 6.09
C GLY A 142 5.99 3.02 6.10
N ILE A 143 6.48 2.75 7.30
CA ILE A 143 7.89 2.65 7.71
C ILE A 143 8.75 1.70 6.84
N ALA A 144 10.00 2.12 6.63
CA ALA A 144 11.15 1.27 6.35
C ALA A 144 12.25 1.49 7.40
N VAL A 145 12.78 0.39 7.96
CA VAL A 145 14.06 0.28 8.67
C VAL A 145 15.03 -0.37 7.72
#